data_AF-A0A3D4Z2D0-F1
#
_entry.id   AF-A0A3D4Z2D0-F1
#
_cell.length_a   1.000
_cell.length_b   1.000
_cell.length_c   1.000
_cell.angle_alpha   90.00
_cell.angle_beta   90.00
_cell.angle_gamma   90.00
#
_symmetry.space_group_name_H-M   'P 1'
#
loop_
_entity.id
_entity.type
_entity.pdbx_description
1 polymer ?
#
loop_
_entity_poly.entity_id
_entity_poly.type
_entity_poly.pdbx_seq_one_letter_code
_entity_poly.pdbx_strand_id
1 'polypeptide(L)' 'FHSGKPVFVIRNGEGELVVMSQALYEEKLSAQVELYQKLAIAEAYRAAGHKGRTHAEVMESFRKTAL' A
#
# COMPACT_ATOMS: atom_id res chain seq x y z
N PHE A 1 -8.90 24.63 8.10
CA PHE A 1 -8.54 23.51 7.22
C PHE A 1 -7.24 22.82 7.68
N HIS A 2 -7.20 22.23 8.88
CA HIS A 2 -5.94 21.87 9.56
C HIS A 2 -5.71 20.35 9.80
N SER A 3 -6.46 19.44 9.14
CA SER A 3 -6.43 18.00 9.50
C SER A 3 -5.88 17.05 8.43
N GLY A 4 -5.48 17.53 7.24
CA GLY A 4 -5.03 16.66 6.13
C GLY A 4 -6.10 15.70 5.59
N LYS A 5 -7.32 15.71 6.15
CA LYS A 5 -8.45 14.91 5.70
C LYS A 5 -9.06 15.52 4.44
N PRO A 6 -9.47 14.70 3.46
CA PRO A 6 -10.20 15.19 2.30
C PRO A 6 -11.51 15.85 2.71
N VAL A 7 -11.86 16.94 2.03
CA VAL A 7 -13.15 17.62 2.16
C VAL A 7 -14.00 17.26 0.95
N PHE A 8 -15.23 16.79 1.19
CA PHE A 8 -16.19 16.48 0.15
C PHE A 8 -17.06 17.72 -0.09
N VAL A 9 -17.13 18.15 -1.35
CA VAL A 9 -17.95 19.27 -1.82
C VAL A 9 -19.03 18.68 -2.72
N ILE A 10 -20.29 18.86 -2.32
CA ILE A 10 -21.47 18.37 -3.05
C ILE A 10 -22.28 19.61 -3.47
N ARG A 11 -22.63 19.72 -4.76
CA ARG A 11 -23.45 20.83 -5.27
C ARG A 11 -24.86 20.34 -5.60
N ASN A 12 -25.89 20.93 -5.00
CA ASN A 12 -27.30 20.61 -5.28
C ASN A 12 -27.67 19.11 -5.17
N GLY A 13 -26.94 18.34 -4.36
CA GLY A 13 -27.17 16.89 -4.21
C GLY A 13 -26.60 16.03 -5.35
N GLU A 14 -26.00 16.62 -6.39
CA GLU A 14 -25.42 15.90 -7.53
C GLU A 14 -23.97 16.33 -7.79
N GLY A 15 -23.07 15.34 -7.81
CA GLY A 15 -21.64 15.51 -8.02
C GLY A 15 -20.84 15.52 -6.71
N GLU A 16 -19.89 14.60 -6.60
CA GLU A 16 -18.93 14.51 -5.51
C GLU A 16 -17.58 15.10 -5.96
N LEU A 17 -17.21 16.28 -5.47
CA LEU A 17 -15.84 16.79 -5.59
C LEU A 17 -15.09 16.52 -4.29
N VAL A 18 -13.88 15.97 -4.39
CA VAL A 18 -13.01 15.79 -3.22
C VAL A 18 -11.84 16.75 -3.31
N VAL A 19 -11.70 17.61 -2.29
CA VAL A 19 -10.58 18.54 -2.16
C VAL A 19 -9.62 18.01 -1.11
N MET A 20 -8.36 17.82 -1.50
CA MET A 20 -7.29 17.38 -0.60
C MET A 20 -5.95 18.00 -1.01
N SER A 21 -4.93 17.85 -0.17
CA SER A 21 -3.56 18.22 -0.53
C SER A 21 -3.09 17.40 -1.73
N GLN A 22 -2.57 18.08 -2.76
CA GLN A 22 -2.03 17.41 -3.95
C GLN A 22 -0.85 16.50 -3.58
N ALA A 23 0.08 16.96 -2.75
CA ALA A 23 1.23 16.16 -2.31
C ALA A 23 0.79 14.87 -1.59
N LEU A 24 -0.23 14.96 -0.72
CA LEU A 24 -0.78 13.80 -0.02
C LEU A 24 -1.47 12.82 -0.98
N TYR A 25 -2.16 13.35 -2.00
CA TYR A 25 -2.79 12.51 -3.02
C TYR A 25 -1.75 11.73 -3.83
N GLU A 26 -0.69 12.41 -4.27
CA GLU A 26 0.40 11.80 -5.06
C GLU A 26 1.16 10.74 -4.25
N GLU A 27 1.48 11.03 -2.99
CA GLU A 27 2.12 10.06 -2.08
C GLU A 27 1.24 8.82 -1.89
N LYS A 28 -0.06 9.03 -1.65
CA LYS A 28 -1.02 7.93 -1.48
C LYS A 28 -1.13 7.07 -2.75
N LEU A 29 -1.15 7.69 -3.92
CA LEU A 29 -1.22 6.97 -5.19
C LEU A 29 0.05 6.14 -5.41
N SER A 30 1.23 6.73 -5.17
CA SER A 30 2.50 6.02 -5.27
C SER A 30 2.58 4.81 -4.32
N ALA A 31 2.20 5.00 -3.05
CA ALA A 31 2.17 3.92 -2.06
C ALA A 31 1.19 2.79 -2.43
N GLN A 32 0.02 3.14 -3.00
CA GLN A 32 -0.93 2.14 -3.50
C GLN A 32 -0.37 1.34 -4.67
N VAL A 33 0.29 2.00 -5.62
CA VAL A 33 0.93 1.33 -6.75
C VAL A 33 2.01 0.37 -6.27
N GLU A 34 2.89 0.81 -5.36
CA GLU A 34 3.95 -0.03 -4.79
C GLU A 34 3.37 -1.25 -4.05
N LEU A 35 2.30 -1.06 -3.27
CA LEU A 35 1.61 -2.14 -2.57
C LEU A 35 1.05 -3.17 -3.56
N TYR A 36 0.35 -2.73 -4.60
CA TYR A 36 -0.22 -3.64 -5.59
C TYR A 36 0.86 -4.38 -6.39
N GLN A 37 1.98 -3.74 -6.69
CA GLN A 37 3.13 -4.40 -7.30
C GLN A 37 3.67 -5.53 -6.43
N LYS A 38 3.89 -5.26 -5.13
CA LYS A 38 4.36 -6.28 -4.17
C LYS A 38 3.36 -7.43 -4.04
N LEU A 39 2.06 -7.12 -3.99
CA LEU A 39 1.01 -8.12 -3.89
C LEU A 39 0.93 -9.00 -5.15
N ALA A 40 0.97 -8.41 -6.34
CA ALA A 40 0.93 -9.15 -7.61
C ALA A 40 2.08 -10.16 -7.71
N ILE A 41 3.30 -9.76 -7.30
CA ILE A 41 4.45 -10.67 -7.25
C ILE A 41 4.21 -11.80 -6.25
N ALA A 42 3.74 -11.50 -5.03
CA ALA A 42 3.48 -12.50 -4.00
C ALA A 42 2.37 -13.49 -4.42
N GLU A 43 1.33 -13.01 -5.10
CA GLU A 43 0.25 -13.83 -5.63
C GLU A 43 0.73 -14.75 -6.75
N ALA A 44 1.53 -14.24 -7.69
CA ALA A 44 2.15 -15.08 -8.72
C ALA A 44 3.04 -16.18 -8.10
N TYR A 45 3.83 -15.81 -7.09
CA TYR A 45 4.68 -16.76 -6.35
C TYR A 45 3.83 -17.86 -5.69
N ARG A 46 2.71 -17.48 -5.05
CA ARG A 46 1.80 -18.44 -4.42
C ARG A 46 1.06 -19.31 -5.44
N ALA A 47 0.65 -18.75 -6.57
CA ALA A 47 0.02 -19.49 -7.67
C ALA A 47 0.97 -20.53 -8.29
N ALA A 48 2.27 -20.23 -8.33
CA ALA A 48 3.32 -21.19 -8.72
C ALA A 48 3.62 -22.26 -7.64
N GLY A 49 2.89 -22.28 -6.52
CA GLY A 49 3.00 -23.30 -5.47
C GLY A 49 3.97 -22.98 -4.35
N HIS A 50 4.60 -21.79 -4.34
CA HIS A 50 5.47 -21.39 -3.25
C HIS A 50 4.66 -21.08 -1.98
N LYS A 51 5.09 -21.62 -0.83
CA LYS A 51 4.40 -21.42 0.47
C LYS A 51 4.88 -20.18 1.25
N GLY A 52 5.87 -19.46 0.73
CA GLY A 52 6.55 -18.39 1.46
C GLY A 52 7.48 -18.95 2.55
N ARG A 53 7.88 -18.07 3.48
CA ARG A 53 8.74 -18.40 4.61
C ARG A 53 8.02 -18.01 5.89
N THR A 54 8.12 -18.84 6.91
CA THR A 54 7.63 -18.54 8.25
C THR A 54 8.48 -17.45 8.90
N HIS A 55 7.92 -16.78 9.91
CA HIS A 55 8.65 -15.79 10.69
C HIS A 55 9.96 -16.36 11.26
N ALA A 56 9.93 -17.59 11.80
CA ALA A 56 11.11 -18.23 12.38
C ALA A 56 12.23 -18.45 11.36
N GLU A 57 11.90 -18.93 10.15
CA GLU A 57 12.85 -19.13 9.06
C GLU A 57 13.49 -17.82 8.59
N VAL A 58 12.71 -16.73 8.54
CA VAL A 58 13.22 -15.40 8.18
C VAL A 58 14.18 -14.89 9.26
N MET A 59 13.76 -14.93 10.52
CA MET A 59 14.61 -14.47 11.63
C MET A 59 15.89 -15.28 11.78
N GLU A 60 15.83 -16.60 11.50
CA GLU A 60 17.02 -17.45 11.48
C GLU A 60 17.97 -17.07 10.35
N SER A 61 17.45 -16.72 9.16
CA SER A 61 18.31 -16.29 8.06
C SER A 61 19.07 -15.00 8.38
N PHE A 62 18.44 -14.02 9.04
CA PHE A 62 19.12 -12.80 9.47
C PHE A 62 20.22 -13.06 10.50
N ARG A 63 20.00 -13.97 11.45
CA ARG A 63 21.04 -14.36 12.42
C ARG A 63 22.25 -15.01 11.76
N LYS A 64 22.02 -15.87 10.76
CA LYS A 64 23.08 -16.58 10.02
C LYS A 64 23.90 -15.68 9.09
N THR A 65 23.32 -14.59 8.60
CA THR A 65 24.04 -13.62 7.74
C THR A 65 24.82 -12.57 8.55
N ALA A 66 24.52 -12.42 9.85
CA ALA A 66 25.23 -11.51 10.75
C ALA A 66 26.47 -12.14 11.41
N LEU A 67 26.79 -13.39 11.09
CA LEU A 67 27.99 -14.14 11.49
C LEU A 67 28.86 -14.40 10.25
#